data_AF-A0AAP5EBZ8-F1
#
_entry.id   AF-A0AAP5EBZ8-F1
#
_cell.length_a   1.000
_cell.length_b   1.000
_cell.length_c   1.000
_cell.angle_alpha   90.00
_cell.angle_beta   90.00
_cell.angle_gamma   90.00
#
_symmetry.space_group_name_H-M   'P 1'
#
loop_
_entity.id
_entity.type
_entity.pdbx_description
1 polymer ?
#
loop_
_entity_poly.entity_id
_entity_poly.type
_entity_poly.pdbx_seq_one_letter_code
_entity_poly.pdbx_strand_id
1 'polypeptide(L)'
;MMQTVQLATARELAAAGSVHDTLLVGQAGGYAVTFKLGIGERALATKAGATRLFAGLDAAVRVLRRELGINRYHVDASGYSEPEERRRRPDRTAALKQSHEDAAYAEFLREGAAKALADTRPPLSSADAKAHMDDIKARHLAQLDEMMRRKDRKR
;
A
#
# COMPACT_ATOMS: atom_id res chain seq x y z
N MET A 1 -29.76 -16.83 -14.42
CA MET A 1 -28.41 -16.22 -14.55
C MET A 1 -28.54 -14.98 -15.42
N MET A 2 -27.99 -13.86 -15.01
CA MET A 2 -27.96 -12.65 -15.84
C MET A 2 -26.97 -12.87 -16.98
N GLN A 3 -27.39 -12.61 -18.23
CA GLN A 3 -26.51 -12.73 -19.38
C GLN A 3 -25.43 -11.65 -19.31
N THR A 4 -24.20 -11.99 -19.67
CA THR A 4 -23.06 -11.07 -19.61
C THR A 4 -22.57 -10.72 -21.02
N VAL A 5 -22.05 -9.51 -21.19
CA VAL A 5 -21.46 -9.03 -22.44
C VAL A 5 -20.04 -8.52 -22.20
N GLN A 6 -19.09 -8.95 -23.03
CA GLN A 6 -17.70 -8.49 -22.94
C GLN A 6 -17.58 -7.01 -23.31
N LEU A 7 -16.58 -6.32 -22.76
CA LEU A 7 -16.39 -4.88 -22.98
C LEU A 7 -16.26 -4.52 -24.46
N ALA A 8 -15.56 -5.34 -25.26
CA ALA A 8 -15.40 -5.11 -26.70
C ALA A 8 -16.76 -5.15 -27.43
N THR A 9 -17.56 -6.18 -27.17
CA THR A 9 -18.91 -6.31 -27.74
C THR A 9 -19.85 -5.22 -27.23
N ALA A 10 -19.76 -4.84 -25.95
CA ALA A 10 -20.53 -3.72 -25.40
C ALA A 10 -20.19 -2.39 -26.10
N ARG A 11 -18.91 -2.19 -26.47
CA ARG A 11 -18.48 -1.01 -27.23
C ARG A 11 -19.08 -0.99 -28.64
N GLU A 12 -19.08 -2.13 -29.33
CA GLU A 12 -19.70 -2.26 -30.66
C GLU A 12 -21.21 -2.01 -30.59
N LEU A 13 -21.90 -2.58 -29.60
CA LEU A 13 -23.33 -2.37 -29.38
C LEU A 13 -23.67 -0.91 -29.06
N ALA A 14 -22.84 -0.25 -28.25
CA ALA A 14 -23.01 1.18 -27.94
C ALA A 14 -22.78 2.04 -29.18
N ALA A 15 -21.73 1.77 -29.97
CA ALA A 15 -21.45 2.47 -31.22
C ALA A 15 -22.56 2.27 -32.27
N ALA A 16 -23.18 1.10 -32.30
CA ALA A 16 -24.32 0.78 -33.16
C ALA A 16 -25.66 1.33 -32.63
N GLY A 17 -25.70 2.04 -31.49
CA GLY A 17 -26.93 2.56 -30.90
C GLY A 17 -27.89 1.48 -30.38
N SER A 18 -27.40 0.25 -30.16
CA SER A 18 -28.20 -0.89 -29.69
C SER A 18 -28.42 -0.88 -28.17
N VAL A 19 -27.72 0.00 -27.44
CA VAL A 19 -27.91 0.22 -26.00
C VAL A 19 -28.98 1.29 -25.82
N HIS A 20 -30.16 0.88 -25.36
CA HIS A 20 -31.28 1.80 -25.12
C HIS A 20 -31.15 2.52 -23.78
N ASP A 21 -30.68 1.80 -22.77
CA ASP A 21 -30.55 2.32 -21.42
C ASP A 21 -29.40 1.61 -20.69
N THR A 22 -28.85 2.27 -19.68
CA THR A 22 -27.74 1.77 -18.86
C THR A 22 -28.06 2.01 -17.40
N LEU A 23 -28.02 0.93 -16.60
CA LEU A 23 -28.30 0.95 -15.17
C LEU A 23 -27.06 0.50 -14.39
N LEU A 24 -26.65 1.29 -13.40
CA LEU A 24 -25.67 0.89 -12.40
C LEU A 24 -26.42 0.36 -11.19
N VAL A 25 -26.32 -0.94 -10.94
CA VAL A 25 -26.99 -1.60 -9.81
C VAL A 25 -25.98 -1.82 -8.69
N GLY A 26 -26.29 -1.30 -7.51
CA GLY A 26 -25.55 -1.53 -6.28
C GLY A 26 -25.60 -3.02 -5.92
N GLN A 27 -24.44 -3.58 -5.60
CA GLN A 27 -24.29 -4.94 -5.08
C GLN A 27 -23.34 -4.91 -3.88
N ALA A 28 -23.26 -6.03 -3.15
CA ALA A 28 -22.29 -6.15 -2.08
C ALA A 28 -20.86 -5.90 -2.57
N GLY A 29 -20.21 -4.85 -2.06
CA GLY A 29 -18.85 -4.49 -2.42
C GLY A 29 -18.69 -3.63 -3.68
N GLY A 30 -19.77 -3.16 -4.32
CA GLY A 30 -19.63 -2.26 -5.48
C GLY A 30 -20.88 -2.02 -6.32
N TYR A 31 -20.65 -1.69 -7.60
CA TYR A 31 -21.69 -1.45 -8.60
C TYR A 31 -21.47 -2.35 -9.81
N ALA A 32 -22.52 -3.01 -10.29
CA ALA A 32 -22.53 -3.71 -11.56
C ALA A 32 -23.18 -2.82 -12.63
N VAL A 33 -22.70 -2.91 -13.87
CA VAL A 33 -23.28 -2.18 -15.01
C VAL A 33 -24.15 -3.16 -15.79
N THR A 34 -25.41 -2.80 -16.01
CA THR A 34 -26.37 -3.53 -16.82
C THR A 34 -26.84 -2.66 -17.98
N PHE A 35 -26.86 -3.23 -19.18
CA PHE A 35 -27.34 -2.59 -20.40
C PHE A 35 -28.71 -3.17 -20.76
N LYS A 36 -29.67 -2.29 -21.04
CA LYS A 36 -30.93 -2.68 -21.69
C LYS A 36 -30.72 -2.65 -23.20
N LEU A 37 -30.74 -3.83 -23.81
CA LEU A 37 -30.70 -4.03 -25.25
C LEU A 37 -32.10 -4.43 -25.73
N GLY A 38 -32.39 -4.27 -27.02
CA GLY A 38 -33.68 -4.71 -27.58
C GLY A 38 -33.96 -6.21 -27.38
N ILE A 39 -32.92 -7.01 -27.18
CA ILE A 39 -32.96 -8.47 -26.94
C ILE A 39 -32.95 -8.85 -25.45
N GLY A 40 -33.08 -7.88 -24.54
CA GLY A 40 -33.08 -8.08 -23.10
C GLY A 40 -31.91 -7.40 -22.39
N GLU A 41 -31.78 -7.69 -21.09
CA GLU A 41 -30.76 -7.07 -20.23
C GLU A 41 -29.48 -7.90 -20.18
N ARG A 42 -28.33 -7.21 -20.29
CA ARG A 42 -27.02 -7.84 -20.17
C ARG A 42 -26.08 -7.06 -19.27
N ALA A 43 -25.41 -7.75 -18.36
CA ALA A 43 -24.42 -7.17 -17.48
C ALA A 43 -23.04 -7.10 -18.14
N LEU A 44 -22.25 -6.07 -17.82
CA LEU A 44 -20.88 -5.98 -18.30
C LEU A 44 -20.03 -7.10 -17.69
N ALA A 45 -19.28 -7.82 -18.52
CA ALA A 45 -18.42 -8.91 -18.09
C ALA A 45 -17.00 -8.44 -17.72
N THR A 46 -16.35 -9.23 -16.86
CA THR A 46 -14.90 -9.28 -16.71
C THR A 46 -14.28 -10.07 -17.85
N LYS A 47 -12.95 -10.03 -17.99
CA LYS A 47 -12.23 -10.87 -18.97
C LYS A 47 -12.51 -12.37 -18.80
N ALA A 48 -12.84 -12.81 -17.57
CA ALA A 48 -13.20 -14.19 -17.27
C ALA A 48 -14.67 -14.53 -17.56
N GLY A 49 -15.48 -13.57 -18.00
CA GLY A 49 -16.90 -13.76 -18.34
C GLY A 49 -17.88 -13.54 -17.18
N ALA A 50 -17.41 -13.48 -15.93
CA ALA A 50 -18.27 -13.13 -14.79
C ALA A 50 -18.70 -11.66 -14.82
N THR A 51 -19.85 -11.31 -14.22
CA THR A 51 -20.30 -9.92 -14.06
C THR A 51 -19.22 -9.06 -13.40
N ARG A 52 -18.92 -7.94 -14.03
CA ARG A 52 -17.91 -6.99 -13.57
C ARG A 52 -18.49 -6.11 -12.47
N LEU A 53 -17.92 -6.24 -11.28
CA LEU A 53 -18.19 -5.37 -10.15
C LEU A 53 -17.16 -4.23 -10.12
N PHE A 54 -17.66 -3.00 -10.08
CA PHE A 54 -16.86 -1.79 -9.91
C PHE A 54 -16.81 -1.40 -8.45
N ALA A 55 -15.62 -1.08 -7.98
CA ALA A 55 -15.35 -0.69 -6.60
C ALA A 55 -16.11 0.58 -6.14
N GLY A 56 -16.68 1.37 -7.06
CA GLY A 56 -17.46 2.57 -6.80
C GLY A 56 -18.02 3.16 -8.09
N LEU A 57 -18.95 4.11 -7.96
CA LEU A 57 -19.60 4.77 -9.09
C LEU A 57 -18.58 5.42 -10.03
N ASP A 58 -17.61 6.16 -9.51
CA ASP A 58 -16.60 6.86 -10.34
C ASP A 58 -15.83 5.93 -11.29
N ALA A 59 -15.53 4.72 -10.82
CA ALA A 59 -14.83 3.72 -11.63
C ALA A 59 -15.71 3.20 -12.77
N ALA A 60 -17.00 2.96 -12.49
CA ALA A 60 -17.97 2.55 -13.50
C ALA A 60 -18.20 3.67 -14.52
N VAL A 61 -18.46 4.90 -14.06
CA VAL A 61 -18.68 6.08 -14.91
C VAL A 61 -17.50 6.37 -15.81
N ARG A 62 -16.27 6.22 -15.31
CA ARG A 62 -15.06 6.38 -16.13
C ARG A 62 -15.04 5.41 -17.31
N VAL A 63 -15.41 4.15 -17.08
CA VAL A 63 -15.48 3.14 -18.15
C VAL A 63 -16.61 3.46 -19.11
N LEU A 64 -17.82 3.75 -18.62
CA LEU A 64 -18.96 4.12 -19.47
C LEU A 64 -18.63 5.28 -20.40
N ARG A 65 -18.01 6.35 -19.88
CA ARG A 65 -17.68 7.53 -20.68
C ARG A 65 -16.52 7.31 -21.64
N ARG A 66 -15.40 6.75 -21.17
CA ARG A 66 -14.17 6.65 -21.96
C ARG A 66 -14.19 5.49 -22.95
N GLU A 67 -14.79 4.36 -22.57
CA GLU A 67 -14.72 3.12 -23.35
C GLU A 67 -15.97 2.88 -24.19
N LEU A 68 -17.13 3.39 -23.76
CA LEU A 68 -18.43 3.13 -24.39
C LEU A 68 -19.13 4.40 -24.92
N GLY A 69 -18.64 5.60 -24.57
CA GLY A 69 -19.26 6.86 -24.97
C GLY A 69 -20.63 7.15 -24.32
N ILE A 70 -21.00 6.39 -23.29
CA ILE A 70 -22.30 6.50 -22.62
C ILE A 70 -22.22 7.60 -21.54
N ASN A 71 -23.04 8.65 -21.72
CA ASN A 71 -23.07 9.82 -20.83
C ASN A 71 -24.34 9.90 -19.96
N ARG A 72 -25.37 9.12 -20.28
CA ARG A 72 -26.62 9.04 -19.50
C ARG A 72 -26.81 7.62 -19.01
N TYR A 73 -27.11 7.49 -17.73
CA TYR A 73 -27.31 6.21 -17.05
C TYR A 73 -28.12 6.45 -15.78
N HIS A 74 -28.82 5.41 -15.34
CA HIS A 74 -29.53 5.38 -14.07
C HIS A 74 -28.68 4.69 -13.01
N VAL A 75 -28.92 5.03 -11.75
CA VAL A 75 -28.26 4.40 -10.61
C VAL A 75 -29.35 3.86 -9.70
N ASP A 76 -29.29 2.56 -9.42
CA ASP A 76 -30.08 1.91 -8.39
C ASP A 76 -29.13 1.46 -7.28
N ALA A 77 -29.16 2.16 -6.14
CA ALA A 77 -28.30 1.86 -4.99
C ALA A 77 -28.96 0.90 -3.97
N SER A 78 -30.14 0.35 -4.26
CA SER A 78 -30.93 -0.43 -3.29
C SER A 78 -30.22 -1.69 -2.78
N GLY A 79 -29.34 -2.28 -3.61
CA GLY A 79 -28.53 -3.46 -3.26
C GLY A 79 -27.10 -3.14 -2.83
N TYR A 80 -26.73 -1.86 -2.67
CA TYR A 80 -25.38 -1.47 -2.28
C TYR A 80 -25.16 -1.76 -0.79
N SER A 81 -24.11 -2.53 -0.49
CA SER A 81 -23.55 -2.60 0.86
C SER A 81 -22.09 -2.20 0.84
N GLU A 82 -21.70 -1.43 1.86
CA GLU A 82 -20.33 -0.98 2.03
C GLU A 82 -19.44 -2.23 2.20
N PRO A 83 -18.34 -2.37 1.42
CA PRO A 83 -17.45 -3.49 1.60
C PRO A 83 -16.88 -3.45 3.02
N GLU A 84 -16.94 -4.58 3.75
CA GLU A 84 -16.22 -4.75 5.00
C GLU A 84 -14.77 -4.30 4.77
N GLU A 85 -14.35 -3.30 5.56
CA GLU A 85 -13.12 -2.52 5.46
C GLU A 85 -12.16 -3.00 4.36
N ARG A 86 -12.07 -2.23 3.27
CA ARG A 86 -10.88 -2.30 2.41
C ARG A 86 -9.69 -2.13 3.34
N ARG A 87 -8.94 -3.21 3.62
CA ARG A 87 -7.64 -3.16 4.29
C ARG A 87 -6.87 -2.03 3.64
N ARG A 88 -6.87 -0.86 4.29
CA ARG A 88 -6.18 0.31 3.78
C ARG A 88 -4.76 -0.15 3.64
N ARG A 89 -4.28 -0.19 2.39
CA ARG A 89 -2.88 -0.45 2.10
C ARG A 89 -2.11 0.46 3.07
N PRO A 90 -1.25 -0.09 3.96
CA PRO A 90 -0.42 0.76 4.81
C PRO A 90 0.22 1.81 3.92
N ASP A 91 0.13 3.07 4.36
CA ASP A 91 0.56 4.23 3.59
C ASP A 91 1.90 3.92 2.92
N ARG A 92 1.93 4.00 1.59
CA ARG A 92 3.11 3.66 0.77
C ARG A 92 4.34 4.44 1.23
N THR A 93 4.11 5.61 1.81
CA THR A 93 5.13 6.48 2.41
C THR A 93 5.76 5.84 3.64
N ALA A 94 4.95 5.26 4.54
CA ALA A 94 5.43 4.58 5.73
C ALA A 94 6.20 3.30 5.37
N ALA A 95 5.70 2.52 4.40
CA ALA A 95 6.38 1.31 3.94
C ALA A 95 7.72 1.63 3.26
N LEU A 96 7.79 2.70 2.48
CA LEU A 96 9.03 3.14 1.84
C LEU A 96 10.04 3.65 2.86
N LYS A 97 9.59 4.44 3.85
CA LYS A 97 10.43 4.90 4.96
C LYS A 97 11.03 3.74 5.74
N GLN A 98 10.22 2.76 6.11
CA GLN A 98 10.69 1.56 6.80
C GLN A 98 11.74 0.81 5.97
N SER A 99 11.50 0.63 4.66
CA SER A 99 12.46 -0.05 3.79
C SER A 99 13.81 0.68 3.69
N HIS A 100 13.82 2.02 3.76
CA HIS A 100 15.07 2.78 3.78
C HIS A 100 15.79 2.67 5.13
N GLU A 101 15.05 2.71 6.24
CA GLU A 101 15.61 2.52 7.58
C GLU A 101 16.22 1.13 7.75
N ASP A 102 15.52 0.08 7.28
CA ASP A 102 16.00 -1.30 7.31
C ASP A 102 17.27 -1.48 6.45
N ALA A 103 17.31 -0.84 5.28
CA ALA A 103 18.49 -0.89 4.40
C ALA A 103 19.71 -0.21 5.04
N ALA A 104 19.52 0.97 5.63
CA ALA A 104 20.59 1.69 6.33
C ALA A 104 21.11 0.88 7.54
N TYR A 105 20.21 0.23 8.29
CA TYR A 105 20.61 -0.61 9.41
C TYR A 105 21.36 -1.87 8.95
N ALA A 106 20.92 -2.50 7.87
CA ALA A 106 21.59 -3.65 7.29
C ALA A 106 23.02 -3.30 6.80
N GLU A 107 23.20 -2.12 6.22
CA GLU A 107 24.52 -1.62 5.81
C GLU A 107 25.42 -1.37 7.02
N PHE A 108 24.91 -0.69 8.05
CA PHE A 108 25.62 -0.49 9.31
C PHE A 108 26.09 -1.81 9.94
N LEU A 109 25.20 -2.82 10.01
CA LEU A 109 25.55 -4.14 10.53
C LEU A 109 26.61 -4.84 9.67
N ARG A 110 26.48 -4.76 8.34
CA ARG A 110 27.44 -5.38 7.42
C ARG A 110 28.83 -4.76 7.55
N GLU A 111 28.90 -3.44 7.58
CA GLU A 111 30.17 -2.73 7.78
C GLU A 111 30.78 -3.01 9.16
N GLY A 112 29.96 -3.00 10.21
CA GLY A 112 30.40 -3.32 11.57
C GLY A 112 30.96 -4.74 11.67
N ALA A 113 30.27 -5.71 11.07
CA ALA A 113 30.73 -7.10 11.01
C ALA A 113 32.01 -7.25 10.19
N ALA A 114 32.12 -6.59 9.03
CA ALA A 114 33.33 -6.62 8.22
C ALA A 114 34.55 -6.03 8.96
N LYS A 115 34.36 -4.91 9.67
CA LYS A 115 35.41 -4.30 10.50
C LYS A 115 35.83 -5.22 11.65
N ALA A 116 34.88 -5.86 12.32
CA ALA A 116 35.17 -6.80 13.41
C ALA A 116 35.92 -8.04 12.90
N LEU A 117 35.57 -8.56 11.73
CA LEU A 117 36.27 -9.70 11.11
C LEU A 117 37.68 -9.34 10.62
N ALA A 118 37.91 -8.10 10.19
CA ALA A 118 39.21 -7.62 9.74
C ALA A 118 40.14 -7.26 10.92
N ASP A 119 39.64 -7.23 12.15
CA ASP A 119 40.44 -6.91 13.34
C ASP A 119 41.41 -8.05 13.66
N THR A 120 42.71 -7.74 13.66
CA THR A 120 43.78 -8.71 13.93
C THR A 120 44.10 -8.85 15.42
N ARG A 121 43.46 -8.06 16.28
CA ARG A 121 43.65 -8.15 17.73
C ARG A 121 43.12 -9.47 18.27
N PRO A 122 43.78 -10.07 19.29
CA PRO A 122 43.28 -11.29 19.89
C PRO A 122 41.91 -11.04 20.55
N PRO A 123 40.99 -12.02 20.48
CA PRO A 123 39.71 -11.91 21.16
C PRO A 123 39.93 -11.85 22.68
N LEU A 124 39.19 -10.96 23.34
CA LEU A 124 39.19 -10.85 24.80
C LEU A 124 38.16 -11.78 25.41
N SER A 125 38.48 -12.33 26.58
CA SER A 125 37.46 -13.01 27.40
C SER A 125 36.43 -11.99 27.89
N SER A 126 35.25 -12.48 28.27
CA SER A 126 34.20 -11.62 28.84
C SER A 126 34.64 -10.93 30.13
N ALA A 127 35.48 -11.59 30.95
CA ALA A 127 36.03 -11.03 32.18
C ALA A 127 37.03 -9.90 31.88
N ASP A 128 37.96 -10.12 30.95
CA ASP A 128 38.97 -9.12 30.59
C ASP A 128 38.35 -7.91 29.89
N ALA A 129 37.38 -8.14 29.00
CA ALA A 129 36.63 -7.08 28.34
C ALA A 129 35.88 -6.20 29.36
N LYS A 130 35.29 -6.81 30.39
CA LYS A 130 34.62 -6.08 31.47
C LYS A 130 35.61 -5.24 32.27
N ALA A 131 36.73 -5.83 32.70
CA ALA A 131 37.76 -5.10 33.43
C ALA A 131 38.30 -3.90 32.64
N HIS A 132 38.52 -4.08 31.33
CA HIS A 132 38.96 -3.01 30.44
C HIS A 132 37.91 -1.89 30.32
N MET A 133 36.62 -2.24 30.21
CA MET A 133 35.55 -1.24 30.16
C MET A 133 35.36 -0.50 31.49
N ASP A 134 35.54 -1.17 32.63
CA ASP A 134 35.43 -0.55 33.95
C ASP A 134 36.58 0.46 34.18
N ASP A 135 37.79 0.14 33.73
CA ASP A 135 38.94 1.06 33.73
C ASP A 135 38.70 2.29 32.82
N ILE A 136 38.16 2.08 31.60
CA ILE A 136 37.77 3.20 30.72
C ILE A 136 36.75 4.11 31.40
N LYS A 137 35.70 3.52 32.01
CA LYS A 137 34.66 4.29 32.70
C LYS A 137 35.24 5.06 33.88
N ALA A 138 36.11 4.44 34.68
CA ALA A 138 36.74 5.10 35.82
C ALA A 138 37.58 6.31 35.37
N ARG A 139 38.35 6.18 34.28
CA ARG A 139 39.08 7.31 33.69
C ARG A 139 38.14 8.42 33.21
N HIS A 140 37.06 8.05 32.53
CA HIS A 140 36.11 9.03 32.02
C HIS A 140 35.40 9.79 33.14
N LEU A 141 34.99 9.09 34.20
CA LEU A 141 34.40 9.71 35.39
C LEU A 141 35.37 10.67 36.08
N ALA A 142 36.63 10.26 36.27
CA ALA A 142 37.65 11.14 36.84
C ALA A 142 37.89 12.42 36.01
N GLN A 143 37.86 12.29 34.68
CA GLN A 143 37.95 13.45 33.77
C GLN A 143 36.75 14.39 33.93
N LEU A 144 35.54 13.85 34.01
CA LEU A 144 34.32 14.65 34.21
C LEU A 144 34.34 15.38 35.56
N ASP A 145 34.75 14.70 36.64
CA ASP A 145 34.90 15.31 37.96
C ASP A 145 35.93 16.43 37.97
N GLU A 146 37.05 16.26 37.27
CA GLU A 146 38.06 17.31 37.13
C GLU A 146 37.53 18.51 36.32
N MET A 147 36.80 18.25 35.23
CA MET A 147 36.15 19.31 34.44
C MET A 147 35.13 20.10 35.26
N MET A 148 34.31 19.41 36.05
CA MET A 148 33.33 20.02 36.95
C MET A 148 34.02 20.88 38.02
N ARG A 149 35.06 20.37 38.69
CA ARG A 149 35.85 21.14 39.67
C ARG A 149 36.52 22.37 39.07
N ARG A 150 37.03 22.28 37.84
CA ARG A 150 37.61 23.44 37.11
C ARG A 150 36.56 24.49 36.76
N LYS A 151 35.34 24.06 36.44
CA LYS A 151 34.20 24.96 36.16
C LYS A 151 33.74 25.70 37.41
N ASP A 152 33.67 25.01 38.55
CA ASP A 152 33.25 25.60 39.83
C ASP A 152 34.28 26.60 40.38
N ARG A 153 35.58 26.38 40.14
CA ARG A 153 36.65 27.34 40.52
C ARG A 153 36.72 28.61 39.67
N LYS A 154 36.03 28.65 38.53
CA LYS A 154 35.98 29.81 37.62
C LYS A 154 34.72 30.65 37.78
N ARG A 155 33.81 30.26 38.67
CA ARG A 155 32.63 31.04 39.09
C ARG A 155 32.93 31.81 40.37
#